data_AF-A0A0R1VTU9-F1
#
_entry.id   AF-A0A0R1VTU9-F1
#
_cell.length_a   1.000
_cell.length_b   1.000
_cell.length_c   1.000
_cell.angle_alpha   90.00
_cell.angle_beta   90.00
_cell.angle_gamma   90.00
#
_symmetry.space_group_name_H-M   'P 1'
#
loop_
_entity.id
_entity.type
_entity.pdbx_description
1 polymer ?
#
loop_
_entity_poly.entity_id
_entity_poly.type
_entity_poly.pdbx_seq_one_letter_code
_entity_poly.pdbx_strand_id
1 'polypeptide(L)'
;MVVIFIGLSSLGSSSSGSTNSKSNNTSSKSSSKKVEKNTAVAKNLNAGTFKVGADINPGRYMVKATSGSGNFTNRSGSINVILGTSVDNSLGQVDSYTVTLVKGEQIKLEGIESASFTPTPSKYSYKTELSAGSWTVGKDIKPGRYDITATQGSGNIDTNDGDVNEILGTSKDSETGQVTKVTATLHKGQVLNTSLEGIKLTAK
;
A
#
# COMPACT_ATOMS: atom_id res chain seq x y z
N MET A 1 -46.93 -16.22 -19.79
CA MET A 1 -47.33 -15.24 -20.82
C MET A 1 -46.08 -14.79 -21.54
N VAL A 2 -45.88 -15.26 -22.76
CA VAL A 2 -44.79 -14.87 -23.65
C VAL A 2 -45.37 -13.85 -24.61
N VAL A 3 -44.75 -12.68 -24.73
CA VAL A 3 -45.06 -11.72 -25.79
C VAL A 3 -43.75 -11.45 -26.52
N ILE A 4 -43.67 -12.02 -27.72
CA ILE A 4 -42.68 -11.72 -28.76
C ILE A 4 -43.24 -10.53 -29.54
N PHE A 5 -42.44 -9.47 -29.73
CA PHE A 5 -42.69 -8.49 -30.77
C PHE A 5 -41.48 -8.34 -31.69
N ILE A 6 -41.85 -8.27 -32.97
CA ILE A 6 -41.05 -8.42 -34.18
C ILE A 6 -40.39 -7.07 -34.48
N GLY A 7 -39.15 -7.13 -34.99
CA GLY A 7 -38.37 -5.95 -35.35
C GLY A 7 -38.91 -5.19 -36.57
N LEU A 8 -38.46 -3.95 -36.71
CA LEU A 8 -38.42 -3.23 -37.97
C LEU A 8 -37.06 -2.54 -38.10
N SER A 9 -36.37 -2.85 -39.18
CA SER A 9 -35.12 -2.23 -39.63
C SER A 9 -35.42 -1.03 -40.53
N SER A 10 -34.59 0.01 -40.44
CA SER A 10 -34.34 0.90 -41.59
C SER A 10 -32.90 1.42 -41.56
N LEU A 11 -32.18 1.13 -42.63
CA LEU A 11 -30.90 1.73 -43.02
C LEU A 11 -31.09 3.23 -43.37
N GLY A 12 -30.02 4.03 -43.24
CA GLY A 12 -29.77 5.09 -44.23
C GLY A 12 -29.27 6.43 -43.71
N SER A 13 -27.96 6.64 -43.89
CA SER A 13 -27.33 7.85 -44.47
C SER A 13 -27.02 9.07 -43.59
N SER A 14 -25.74 9.40 -43.65
CA SER A 14 -25.03 10.60 -43.20
C SER A 14 -25.44 11.89 -43.93
N SER A 15 -25.54 13.01 -43.21
CA SER A 15 -24.92 14.29 -43.64
C SER A 15 -24.79 15.27 -42.47
N SER A 16 -23.72 16.05 -42.52
CA SER A 16 -23.25 17.06 -41.58
C SER A 16 -24.13 18.32 -41.50
N GLY A 17 -24.24 18.93 -40.32
CA GLY A 17 -24.76 20.30 -40.18
C GLY A 17 -24.95 20.79 -38.75
N SER A 18 -23.88 21.36 -38.19
CA SER A 18 -23.84 22.47 -37.21
C SER A 18 -24.99 22.59 -36.18
N THR A 19 -24.70 22.26 -34.92
CA THR A 19 -25.41 22.84 -33.75
C THR A 19 -24.43 23.39 -32.74
N ASN A 20 -24.53 24.71 -32.56
CA ASN A 20 -23.82 25.55 -31.62
C ASN A 20 -24.29 25.24 -30.19
N SER A 21 -23.45 24.55 -29.41
CA SER A 21 -23.74 24.22 -28.00
C SER A 21 -22.90 25.08 -27.07
N LYS A 22 -23.58 26.02 -26.40
CA LYS A 22 -23.07 26.86 -25.31
C LYS A 22 -22.41 26.00 -24.24
N SER A 23 -21.14 26.27 -24.00
CA SER A 23 -20.35 25.74 -22.88
C SER A 23 -20.92 26.24 -21.54
N ASN A 24 -21.63 25.36 -20.84
CA ASN A 24 -21.91 25.54 -19.42
C ASN A 24 -20.70 25.04 -18.63
N ASN A 25 -19.83 25.97 -18.30
CA ASN A 25 -18.67 25.78 -17.46
C ASN A 25 -19.12 25.60 -15.99
N THR A 26 -19.51 24.40 -15.62
CA THR A 26 -19.76 24.05 -14.21
C THR A 26 -18.42 23.77 -13.55
N SER A 27 -17.87 24.82 -12.94
CA SER A 27 -16.70 24.76 -12.07
C SER A 27 -16.85 23.65 -11.03
N SER A 28 -16.07 22.58 -11.19
CA SER A 28 -15.99 21.48 -10.23
C SER A 28 -15.47 22.02 -8.89
N LYS A 29 -16.40 22.17 -7.94
CA LYS A 29 -16.13 22.54 -6.56
C LYS A 29 -15.14 21.54 -5.95
N SER A 30 -13.90 21.96 -5.78
CA SER A 30 -12.86 21.22 -5.06
C SER A 30 -13.35 20.90 -3.65
N SER A 31 -13.78 19.66 -3.43
CA SER A 31 -14.08 19.15 -2.10
C SER A 31 -12.75 19.00 -1.35
N SER A 32 -12.47 19.93 -0.44
CA SER A 32 -11.38 19.79 0.52
C SER A 32 -11.59 18.51 1.33
N LYS A 33 -10.86 17.45 0.99
CA LYS A 33 -10.92 16.16 1.69
C LYS A 33 -10.51 16.38 3.15
N LYS A 34 -11.43 16.14 4.07
CA LYS A 34 -11.16 16.10 5.52
C LYS A 34 -10.01 15.11 5.74
N VAL A 35 -8.89 15.57 6.30
CA VAL A 35 -7.78 14.69 6.68
C VAL A 35 -8.33 13.74 7.74
N GLU A 36 -8.40 12.46 7.41
CA GLU A 36 -8.83 11.42 8.35
C GLU A 36 -7.81 11.38 9.50
N LYS A 37 -8.26 11.68 10.72
CA LYS A 37 -7.41 11.69 11.91
C LYS A 37 -7.01 10.26 12.26
N ASN A 38 -5.72 10.01 12.46
CA ASN A 38 -5.25 8.71 12.93
C ASN A 38 -5.82 8.41 14.33
N THR A 39 -6.56 7.30 14.47
CA THR A 39 -7.19 6.84 15.73
C THR A 39 -6.30 5.90 16.54
N ALA A 40 -5.09 5.61 16.04
CA ALA A 40 -4.13 4.73 16.70
C ALA A 40 -3.78 5.21 18.11
N VAL A 41 -3.75 4.27 19.05
CA VAL A 41 -3.24 4.44 20.41
C VAL A 41 -2.08 3.48 20.60
N ALA A 42 -1.00 3.96 21.21
CA ALA A 42 0.20 3.15 21.43
C ALA A 42 -0.11 1.88 22.21
N LYS A 43 0.51 0.78 21.81
CA LYS A 43 0.28 -0.55 22.39
C LYS A 43 1.55 -1.38 22.30
N ASN A 44 1.83 -2.16 23.33
CA ASN A 44 2.82 -3.23 23.26
C ASN A 44 2.07 -4.56 23.25
N LEU A 45 2.52 -5.47 22.39
CA LEU A 45 1.98 -6.83 22.27
C LEU A 45 3.12 -7.82 22.35
N ASN A 46 2.84 -9.01 22.89
CA ASN A 46 3.72 -10.17 22.86
C ASN A 46 3.39 -11.07 21.66
N ALA A 47 4.05 -12.22 21.56
CA ALA A 47 3.68 -13.25 20.58
C ALA A 47 2.21 -13.65 20.73
N GLY A 48 1.50 -13.82 19.61
CA GLY A 48 0.09 -14.19 19.62
C GLY A 48 -0.70 -13.78 18.38
N THR A 49 -2.00 -14.03 18.41
CA THR A 49 -2.97 -13.57 17.41
C THR A 49 -3.87 -12.52 18.05
N PHE A 50 -4.06 -11.38 17.39
CA PHE A 50 -4.75 -10.22 17.94
C PHE A 50 -5.79 -9.68 16.96
N LYS A 51 -6.97 -9.36 17.47
CA LYS A 51 -8.07 -8.77 16.71
C LYS A 51 -8.06 -7.25 16.83
N VAL A 52 -8.00 -6.56 15.69
CA VAL A 52 -8.06 -5.11 15.62
C VAL A 52 -9.45 -4.61 16.01
N GLY A 53 -9.50 -3.68 16.96
CA GLY A 53 -10.69 -3.19 17.62
C GLY A 53 -11.07 -3.92 18.92
N ALA A 54 -10.37 -4.99 19.28
CA ALA A 54 -10.50 -5.66 20.58
C ALA A 54 -9.17 -5.62 21.37
N ASP A 55 -8.09 -6.10 20.76
CA ASP A 55 -6.78 -6.21 21.42
C ASP A 55 -5.87 -4.98 21.15
N ILE A 56 -6.07 -4.35 19.98
CA ILE A 56 -5.38 -3.13 19.54
C ILE A 56 -6.35 -2.21 18.81
N ASN A 57 -6.26 -0.90 19.01
CA ASN A 57 -7.13 0.06 18.32
C ASN A 57 -6.86 0.04 16.80
N PRO A 58 -7.90 0.27 15.96
CA PRO A 58 -7.67 0.55 14.55
C PRO A 58 -6.89 1.87 14.39
N GLY A 59 -6.07 1.93 13.36
CA GLY A 59 -5.26 3.11 13.06
C GLY A 59 -3.94 2.75 12.41
N ARG A 60 -3.10 3.78 12.23
CA ARG A 60 -1.81 3.62 11.55
C ARG A 60 -0.65 3.62 12.51
N TYR A 61 0.15 2.59 12.42
CA TYR A 61 1.24 2.27 13.33
C TYR A 61 2.57 2.13 12.59
N MET A 62 3.64 2.52 13.26
CA MET A 62 4.97 1.98 13.01
C MET A 62 5.19 0.87 14.06
N VAL A 63 5.38 -0.35 13.58
CA VAL A 63 5.57 -1.55 14.40
C VAL A 63 7.07 -1.82 14.48
N LYS A 64 7.60 -2.07 15.68
CA LYS A 64 9.00 -2.48 15.90
C LYS A 64 9.04 -3.63 16.88
N ALA A 65 9.79 -4.69 16.58
CA ALA A 65 10.10 -5.68 17.59
C ALA A 65 11.00 -5.04 18.67
N THR A 66 10.66 -5.28 19.92
CA THR A 66 11.44 -4.83 21.09
C THR A 66 12.25 -5.98 21.69
N SER A 67 11.88 -7.24 21.39
CA SER A 67 12.64 -8.44 21.68
C SER A 67 12.23 -9.57 20.74
N GLY A 68 13.19 -10.44 20.40
CA GLY A 68 12.98 -11.55 19.46
C GLY A 68 12.99 -11.15 17.99
N SER A 69 12.83 -12.15 17.12
CA SER A 69 12.69 -11.99 15.67
C SER A 69 11.77 -13.08 15.14
N GLY A 70 10.87 -12.72 14.24
CA GLY A 70 9.98 -13.67 13.61
C GLY A 70 8.94 -13.03 12.71
N ASN A 71 7.83 -13.73 12.48
CA ASN A 71 6.83 -13.33 11.49
C ASN A 71 5.82 -12.35 12.07
N PHE A 72 5.66 -11.21 11.42
CA PHE A 72 4.51 -10.33 11.58
C PHE A 72 3.62 -10.48 10.35
N THR A 73 2.40 -10.98 10.54
CA THR A 73 1.48 -11.31 9.44
C THR A 73 0.05 -10.87 9.71
N ASN A 74 -0.78 -10.86 8.67
CA ASN A 74 -2.23 -10.77 8.79
C ASN A 74 -2.91 -11.84 7.93
N ARG A 75 -4.21 -12.06 8.16
CA ARG A 75 -4.97 -13.09 7.41
C ARG A 75 -5.11 -12.78 5.92
N SER A 76 -5.09 -11.50 5.52
CA SER A 76 -5.24 -11.12 4.11
C SER A 76 -3.98 -11.35 3.29
N GLY A 77 -2.82 -11.55 3.94
CA GLY A 77 -1.52 -11.63 3.30
C GLY A 77 -0.88 -10.27 2.99
N SER A 78 -1.58 -9.15 3.21
CA SER A 78 -1.03 -7.81 2.98
C SER A 78 0.09 -7.43 3.96
N ILE A 79 0.18 -8.12 5.09
CA ILE A 79 1.34 -8.08 5.98
C ILE A 79 1.98 -9.46 5.95
N ASN A 80 3.22 -9.52 5.49
CA ASN A 80 4.01 -10.73 5.47
C ASN A 80 5.49 -10.36 5.55
N VAL A 81 6.03 -10.23 6.76
CA VAL A 81 7.39 -9.75 6.99
C VAL A 81 8.06 -10.46 8.15
N ILE A 82 9.38 -10.65 8.04
CA ILE A 82 10.24 -11.03 9.16
C ILE A 82 10.65 -9.74 9.88
N LEU A 83 10.18 -9.57 11.11
CA LEU A 83 10.42 -8.39 11.94
C LEU A 83 11.28 -8.80 13.13
N GLY A 84 12.35 -8.05 13.39
CA GLY A 84 13.14 -8.23 14.60
C GLY A 84 13.79 -6.94 15.07
N THR A 85 14.66 -7.03 16.09
CA THR A 85 15.23 -5.84 16.76
C THR A 85 16.32 -5.15 15.95
N SER A 86 16.77 -5.76 14.86
CA SER A 86 17.78 -5.24 13.94
C SER A 86 17.49 -5.72 12.51
N VAL A 87 18.13 -5.09 11.54
CA VAL A 87 18.09 -5.53 10.14
C VAL A 87 18.96 -6.77 9.97
N ASP A 88 18.46 -7.78 9.27
CA ASP A 88 19.26 -8.92 8.77
C ASP A 88 18.89 -9.22 7.32
N ASN A 89 19.74 -8.75 6.40
CA ASN A 89 19.51 -8.89 4.97
C ASN A 89 19.54 -10.35 4.50
N SER A 90 20.24 -11.24 5.21
CA SER A 90 20.34 -12.66 4.82
C SER A 90 19.01 -13.38 5.05
N LEU A 91 18.23 -12.90 6.02
CA LEU A 91 16.89 -13.41 6.33
C LEU A 91 15.77 -12.57 5.71
N GLY A 92 16.08 -11.45 5.05
CA GLY A 92 15.08 -10.46 4.64
C GLY A 92 14.36 -9.82 5.83
N GLN A 93 15.02 -9.76 6.99
CA GLN A 93 14.48 -9.20 8.22
C GLN A 93 14.63 -7.67 8.24
N VAL A 94 13.55 -6.99 8.62
CA VAL A 94 13.50 -5.54 8.82
C VAL A 94 13.36 -5.18 10.29
N ASP A 95 13.73 -3.95 10.63
CA ASP A 95 13.65 -3.46 12.02
C ASP A 95 12.31 -2.80 12.37
N SER A 96 11.52 -2.48 11.34
CA SER A 96 10.26 -1.77 11.47
C SER A 96 9.32 -2.05 10.31
N TYR A 97 8.02 -1.96 10.58
CA TYR A 97 6.98 -2.09 9.56
C TYR A 97 5.88 -1.05 9.76
N THR A 98 5.65 -0.19 8.77
CA THR A 98 4.57 0.82 8.84
C THR A 98 3.28 0.26 8.23
N VAL A 99 2.17 0.26 8.98
CA VAL A 99 0.91 -0.33 8.52
C VAL A 99 -0.32 0.39 9.05
N THR A 100 -1.41 0.36 8.28
CA THR A 100 -2.74 0.76 8.73
C THR A 100 -3.55 -0.48 9.08
N LEU A 101 -3.92 -0.62 10.35
CA LEU A 101 -4.74 -1.72 10.85
C LEU A 101 -6.22 -1.35 10.82
N VAL A 102 -7.04 -2.17 10.16
CA VAL A 102 -8.47 -1.93 9.99
C VAL A 102 -9.28 -2.72 11.01
N LYS A 103 -10.33 -2.11 11.57
CA LYS A 103 -11.20 -2.78 12.57
C LYS A 103 -11.74 -4.10 12.01
N GLY A 104 -11.64 -5.16 12.81
CA GLY A 104 -12.09 -6.51 12.47
C GLY A 104 -11.03 -7.39 11.82
N GLU A 105 -9.90 -6.82 11.39
CA GLU A 105 -8.73 -7.56 10.93
C GLU A 105 -8.09 -8.37 12.07
N GLN A 106 -7.36 -9.44 11.73
CA GLN A 106 -6.49 -10.17 12.64
C GLN A 106 -5.05 -10.06 12.20
N ILE A 107 -4.19 -9.72 13.15
CA ILE A 107 -2.73 -9.74 13.01
C ILE A 107 -2.13 -10.86 13.87
N LYS A 108 -0.94 -11.32 13.50
CA LYS A 108 -0.23 -12.38 14.20
C LYS A 108 1.25 -12.03 14.34
N LEU A 109 1.78 -12.25 15.54
CA LEU A 109 3.19 -12.13 15.89
C LEU A 109 3.68 -13.53 16.30
N GLU A 110 4.56 -14.13 15.50
CA GLU A 110 5.13 -15.47 15.75
C GLU A 110 6.64 -15.37 15.86
N GLY A 111 7.25 -15.90 16.92
CA GLY A 111 8.70 -15.79 17.16
C GLY A 111 9.16 -14.40 17.64
N ILE A 112 8.26 -13.41 17.65
CA ILE A 112 8.50 -12.07 18.18
C ILE A 112 8.05 -12.03 19.64
N GLU A 113 9.00 -12.02 20.58
CA GLU A 113 8.73 -12.03 22.03
C GLU A 113 7.93 -10.80 22.46
N SER A 114 8.30 -9.62 21.94
CA SER A 114 7.53 -8.39 22.15
C SER A 114 7.69 -7.41 20.99
N ALA A 115 6.63 -6.66 20.71
CA ALA A 115 6.60 -5.61 19.72
C ALA A 115 5.87 -4.37 20.24
N SER A 116 6.37 -3.20 19.84
CA SER A 116 5.76 -1.90 20.05
C SER A 116 4.99 -1.47 18.81
N PHE A 117 3.76 -1.01 19.01
CA PHE A 117 2.89 -0.41 18.01
C PHE A 117 2.76 1.07 18.33
N THR A 118 3.56 1.90 17.65
CA THR A 118 3.60 3.34 17.87
C THR A 118 2.73 4.06 16.84
N PRO A 119 1.78 4.92 17.24
CA PRO A 119 0.97 5.69 16.30
C PRO A 119 1.82 6.56 15.39
N THR A 120 1.55 6.51 14.08
CA THR A 120 2.16 7.48 13.15
C THR A 120 1.56 8.87 13.32
N PRO A 121 2.30 9.97 13.02
CA PRO A 121 1.77 11.32 13.10
C PRO A 121 0.47 11.50 12.30
N SER A 122 -0.47 12.29 12.85
CA SER A 122 -1.77 12.55 12.21
C SER A 122 -1.65 13.43 10.95
N LYS A 123 -0.58 14.22 10.85
CA LYS A 123 -0.31 15.05 9.67
C LYS A 123 0.47 14.22 8.65
N TYR A 124 -0.20 13.86 7.57
CA TYR A 124 0.43 13.18 6.44
C TYR A 124 1.29 14.16 5.64
N SER A 125 2.46 13.70 5.20
CA SER A 125 3.29 14.35 4.21
C SER A 125 3.68 13.30 3.17
N TYR A 126 3.76 13.71 1.91
CA TYR A 126 4.26 12.82 0.88
C TYR A 126 5.73 12.49 1.12
N LYS A 127 6.07 11.22 0.92
CA LYS A 127 7.40 10.66 1.08
C LYS A 127 7.86 10.02 -0.23
N THR A 128 9.16 10.10 -0.47
CA THR A 128 9.86 9.40 -1.57
C THR A 128 10.90 8.43 -1.05
N GLU A 129 11.17 8.43 0.24
CA GLU A 129 12.02 7.46 0.93
C GLU A 129 11.15 6.76 1.96
N LEU A 130 11.06 5.44 1.85
CA LEU A 130 10.12 4.61 2.58
C LEU A 130 10.86 3.41 3.17
N SER A 131 10.52 3.04 4.39
CA SER A 131 10.90 1.77 4.98
C SER A 131 9.89 0.68 4.62
N ALA A 132 10.09 -0.54 5.16
CA ALA A 132 9.10 -1.60 5.03
C ALA A 132 7.72 -1.17 5.55
N GLY A 133 6.68 -1.57 4.83
CA GLY A 133 5.31 -1.18 5.16
C GLY A 133 4.34 -1.17 3.99
N SER A 134 3.11 -0.76 4.31
CA SER A 134 2.02 -0.50 3.36
C SER A 134 1.80 1.01 3.22
N TRP A 135 2.02 1.53 2.02
CA TRP A 135 2.03 2.96 1.73
C TRP A 135 0.93 3.34 0.74
N THR A 136 -0.01 4.18 1.18
CA THR A 136 -1.17 4.55 0.35
C THR A 136 -0.85 5.72 -0.58
N VAL A 137 -1.03 5.52 -1.87
CA VAL A 137 -0.86 6.55 -2.90
C VAL A 137 -1.98 7.59 -2.80
N GLY A 138 -1.62 8.87 -2.79
CA GLY A 138 -2.49 10.01 -2.48
C GLY A 138 -2.55 10.37 -1.00
N LYS A 139 -1.91 9.60 -0.12
CA LYS A 139 -1.79 9.86 1.33
C LYS A 139 -0.32 9.91 1.77
N ASP A 140 0.41 8.84 1.51
CA ASP A 140 1.83 8.67 1.84
C ASP A 140 2.74 8.99 0.65
N ILE A 141 2.30 8.67 -0.56
CA ILE A 141 3.05 8.86 -1.80
C ILE A 141 2.22 9.78 -2.69
N LYS A 142 2.85 10.74 -3.38
CA LYS A 142 2.13 11.55 -4.39
C LYS A 142 1.80 10.65 -5.59
N PRO A 143 0.59 10.70 -6.19
CA PRO A 143 0.34 9.97 -7.43
C PRO A 143 1.28 10.43 -8.54
N GLY A 144 1.78 9.50 -9.35
CA GLY A 144 2.77 9.81 -10.39
C GLY A 144 3.48 8.58 -10.93
N ARG A 145 4.38 8.80 -11.89
CA ARG A 145 5.23 7.75 -12.45
C ARG A 145 6.61 7.81 -11.81
N TYR A 146 7.13 6.67 -11.40
CA TYR A 146 8.35 6.57 -10.62
C TYR A 146 9.28 5.48 -11.14
N ASP A 147 10.58 5.72 -11.02
CA ASP A 147 11.56 4.66 -10.84
C ASP A 147 11.70 4.40 -9.34
N ILE A 148 11.44 3.16 -8.92
CA ILE A 148 11.54 2.69 -7.54
C ILE A 148 12.81 1.83 -7.43
N THR A 149 13.68 2.14 -6.48
CA THR A 149 14.95 1.43 -6.26
C THR A 149 15.12 1.04 -4.80
N ALA A 150 15.73 -0.11 -4.53
CA ALA A 150 16.16 -0.46 -3.18
C ALA A 150 17.30 0.46 -2.74
N THR A 151 17.22 0.94 -1.50
CA THR A 151 18.32 1.65 -0.85
C THR A 151 18.96 0.80 0.25
N GLN A 152 18.23 -0.18 0.80
CA GLN A 152 18.74 -1.12 1.79
C GLN A 152 17.96 -2.44 1.74
N GLY A 153 18.71 -3.54 1.83
CA GLY A 153 18.17 -4.90 1.85
C GLY A 153 17.61 -5.38 0.51
N SER A 154 16.92 -6.51 0.56
CA SER A 154 16.11 -7.08 -0.51
C SER A 154 14.78 -7.59 0.05
N GLY A 155 13.80 -7.77 -0.82
CA GLY A 155 12.47 -8.21 -0.41
C GLY A 155 11.44 -8.08 -1.52
N ASN A 156 10.19 -8.35 -1.17
CA ASN A 156 9.07 -8.21 -2.08
C ASN A 156 8.59 -6.76 -2.12
N ILE A 157 8.22 -6.31 -3.31
CA ILE A 157 7.48 -5.08 -3.53
C ILE A 157 6.28 -5.38 -4.43
N ASP A 158 5.10 -4.93 -4.00
CA ASP A 158 3.87 -5.17 -4.73
C ASP A 158 2.88 -3.99 -4.59
N THR A 159 1.96 -3.89 -5.54
CA THR A 159 0.74 -3.10 -5.35
C THR A 159 -0.45 -4.01 -5.13
N ASN A 160 -1.43 -3.52 -4.37
CA ASN A 160 -2.63 -4.29 -4.02
C ASN A 160 -3.53 -4.69 -5.21
N ASP A 161 -3.29 -4.15 -6.40
CA ASP A 161 -3.92 -4.52 -7.66
C ASP A 161 -3.02 -5.37 -8.59
N GLY A 162 -1.78 -5.64 -8.18
CA GLY A 162 -0.83 -6.47 -8.91
C GLY A 162 -0.08 -5.77 -10.04
N ASP A 163 -0.26 -4.46 -10.25
CA ASP A 163 0.51 -3.68 -11.25
C ASP A 163 2.02 -3.75 -11.01
N VAL A 164 2.44 -3.85 -9.74
CA VAL A 164 3.80 -4.19 -9.33
C VAL A 164 3.78 -5.51 -8.58
N ASN A 165 4.71 -6.40 -8.91
CA ASN A 165 4.94 -7.66 -8.19
C ASN A 165 6.37 -8.14 -8.49
N GLU A 166 7.34 -7.72 -7.68
CA GLU A 166 8.75 -7.96 -7.94
C GLU A 166 9.52 -8.31 -6.67
N ILE A 167 10.61 -9.06 -6.85
CA ILE A 167 11.67 -9.13 -5.85
C ILE A 167 12.65 -8.00 -6.17
N LEU A 168 12.78 -7.05 -5.26
CA LEU A 168 13.63 -5.87 -5.41
C LEU A 168 14.79 -5.97 -4.40
N GLY A 169 15.98 -5.54 -4.79
CA GLY A 169 17.11 -5.44 -3.88
C GLY A 169 18.21 -4.52 -4.38
N THR A 170 19.24 -4.32 -3.55
CA THR A 170 20.36 -3.41 -3.86
C THR A 170 21.32 -3.96 -4.92
N SER A 171 21.27 -5.26 -5.19
CA SER A 171 22.00 -5.95 -6.25
C SER A 171 21.05 -6.77 -7.12
N LYS A 172 21.47 -7.09 -8.34
CA LYS A 172 20.74 -8.04 -9.19
C LYS A 172 21.09 -9.46 -8.75
N ASP A 173 20.09 -10.33 -8.71
CA ASP A 173 20.29 -11.77 -8.52
C ASP A 173 19.39 -12.51 -9.51
N SER A 174 20.02 -13.22 -10.45
CA SER A 174 19.32 -13.96 -11.50
C SER A 174 18.72 -15.28 -11.04
N GLU A 175 19.18 -15.85 -9.93
CA GLU A 175 18.66 -17.11 -9.41
C GLU A 175 17.29 -16.91 -8.76
N THR A 176 17.13 -15.79 -8.05
CA THR A 176 15.86 -15.39 -7.42
C THR A 176 14.99 -14.53 -8.34
N GLY A 177 15.53 -14.04 -9.46
CA GLY A 177 14.84 -13.08 -10.33
C GLY A 177 14.83 -11.66 -9.77
N GLN A 178 15.61 -11.37 -8.73
CA GLN A 178 15.70 -10.07 -8.10
C GLN A 178 16.22 -8.99 -9.07
N VAL A 179 15.44 -7.90 -9.16
CA VAL A 179 15.79 -6.69 -9.89
C VAL A 179 16.29 -5.59 -8.94
N THR A 180 16.93 -4.55 -9.49
CA THR A 180 17.39 -3.38 -8.70
C THR A 180 16.52 -2.14 -8.88
N LYS A 181 15.57 -2.20 -9.81
CA LYS A 181 14.69 -1.10 -10.16
C LYS A 181 13.37 -1.59 -10.73
N VAL A 182 12.28 -0.94 -10.34
CA VAL A 182 10.94 -1.10 -10.93
C VAL A 182 10.46 0.26 -11.42
N THR A 183 9.95 0.35 -12.65
CA THR A 183 9.28 1.56 -13.14
C THR A 183 7.77 1.34 -13.08
N ALA A 184 7.06 2.14 -12.30
CA ALA A 184 5.62 1.99 -12.10
C ALA A 184 4.87 3.33 -12.15
N THR A 185 3.62 3.29 -12.60
CA THR A 185 2.69 4.42 -12.44
C THR A 185 1.84 4.15 -11.21
N LEU A 186 1.96 5.00 -10.19
CA LEU A 186 1.24 4.89 -8.94
C LEU A 186 -0.01 5.78 -8.97
N HIS A 187 -1.18 5.16 -8.97
CA HIS A 187 -2.49 5.77 -9.01
C HIS A 187 -3.04 6.01 -7.59
N LYS A 188 -3.75 7.13 -7.40
CA LYS A 188 -4.37 7.48 -6.12
C LYS A 188 -5.29 6.37 -5.64
N GLY A 189 -5.08 5.92 -4.40
CA GLY A 189 -5.85 4.84 -3.78
C GLY A 189 -5.16 3.48 -3.81
N GLN A 190 -4.15 3.29 -4.68
CA GLN A 190 -3.29 2.11 -4.61
C GLN A 190 -2.52 2.09 -3.29
N VAL A 191 -2.16 0.89 -2.86
CA VAL A 191 -1.28 0.62 -1.73
C VAL A 191 -0.04 -0.07 -2.28
N LEU A 192 1.12 0.55 -2.07
CA LEU A 192 2.42 -0.06 -2.33
C LEU A 192 2.87 -0.76 -1.04
N ASN A 193 3.00 -2.08 -1.09
CA ASN A 193 3.58 -2.87 -0.01
C ASN A 193 5.05 -3.15 -0.32
N THR A 194 5.90 -3.10 0.71
CA THR A 194 7.31 -3.47 0.60
C THR A 194 7.79 -4.14 1.86
N SER A 195 8.54 -5.23 1.71
CA SER A 195 9.29 -5.87 2.80
C SER A 195 10.76 -5.48 2.82
N LEU A 196 11.20 -4.56 1.94
CA LEU A 196 12.56 -4.04 1.95
C LEU A 196 12.74 -3.05 3.10
N GLU A 197 13.91 -3.10 3.73
CA GLU A 197 14.30 -2.15 4.79
C GLU A 197 14.25 -0.70 4.29
N GLY A 198 14.65 -0.45 3.04
CA GLY A 198 14.56 0.89 2.45
C GLY A 198 14.38 0.89 0.94
N ILE A 199 13.46 1.74 0.47
CA ILE A 199 13.27 2.06 -0.94
C ILE A 199 13.24 3.58 -1.18
N LYS A 200 13.57 3.96 -2.42
CA LYS A 200 13.47 5.33 -2.93
C LYS A 200 12.65 5.40 -4.21
N LEU A 201 11.76 6.39 -4.28
CA LEU A 201 10.94 6.71 -5.43
C LEU A 201 11.48 7.98 -6.10
N THR A 202 11.93 7.86 -7.34
CA THR A 202 12.39 8.99 -8.17
C THR A 202 11.36 9.26 -9.25
N ALA A 203 10.80 10.47 -9.28
CA ALA A 203 9.79 10.84 -10.28
C ALA A 203 10.37 10.77 -11.69
N LYS A 204 9.56 10.30 -12.65
CA LYS A 204 9.84 10.34 -14.08
C LYS A 204 9.07 11.46 -14.79
#